data_AF-A0A3B0XKK1-F1
#
_entry.id   AF-A0A3B0XKK1-F1
#
_cell.length_a   1.000
_cell.length_b   1.000
_cell.length_c   1.000
_cell.angle_alpha   90.00
_cell.angle_beta   90.00
_cell.angle_gamma   90.00
#
_symmetry.space_group_name_H-M   'P 1'
#
loop_
_entity.id
_entity.type
_entity.pdbx_description
1 polymer ?
#
loop_
_entity_poly.entity_id
_entity_poly.type
_entity_poly.pdbx_seq_one_letter_code
_entity_poly.pdbx_strand_id
1 'polypeptide(L)'
;MTKKVSRLVLSSFQLVLIFVSLAILNGCGSDNDQQPAVDPTVTTITTTAATQIPAPILNTTLTDGEIKAFVVIDGDNDNRIEMVINGDTASVELVGLTQAEHDFEIIFEHVDVNGIIILAKSDTKADFSAGGFDLNFDAAGYNLDIDDDEDGVNNASELFTGTNPRIFEISLPVETAIPLLTESILAAGELRAYVSVDDDEANRIEMDIDFDTHVASVVVLGLIPGSHDLSIEFEYTNTATKSTFKLVRIIHSVDLAISQDPLVFDSSAFNADVFNADNDGENNLNELLAGTNPLVSKSTLIINTEIPILNDAALAAGTLSAFVIIDNDQLNPIELIIDLNTGFAKVEISGLSSIVHNIVIEFEYTDAEGSLILAQLNTDLDMTLDGVSININRINFNDNLDDDADGISNLAELLAGSDPR
;
A
#
# COMPACT_ATOMS: atom_id res chain seq x y z
N MET A 1 -53.44 5.84 39.47
CA MET A 1 -53.82 7.26 39.61
C MET A 1 -52.62 8.00 40.19
N THR A 2 -51.80 8.61 39.34
CA THR A 2 -50.64 9.38 39.77
C THR A 2 -50.52 10.57 38.82
N LYS A 3 -50.54 11.77 39.41
CA LYS A 3 -50.73 13.07 38.76
C LYS A 3 -49.55 13.41 37.84
N LYS A 4 -49.84 13.68 36.56
CA LYS A 4 -48.98 14.48 35.67
C LYS A 4 -49.14 15.96 36.06
N VAL A 5 -48.09 16.55 36.60
CA VAL A 5 -48.00 17.99 36.88
C VAL A 5 -46.96 18.61 35.93
N SER A 6 -47.49 19.35 34.95
CA SER A 6 -46.93 20.54 34.28
C SER A 6 -45.41 20.73 34.24
N ARG A 7 -44.77 20.29 33.15
CA ARG A 7 -43.41 20.73 32.73
C ARG A 7 -43.40 21.96 31.81
N LEU A 8 -44.54 22.62 31.62
CA LEU A 8 -44.67 23.71 30.63
C LEU A 8 -44.44 25.13 31.18
N VAL A 9 -44.15 25.31 32.48
CA VAL A 9 -44.03 26.65 33.11
C VAL A 9 -42.58 27.03 33.46
N LEU A 10 -41.63 26.08 33.40
CA LEU A 10 -40.23 26.36 33.74
C LEU A 10 -39.41 26.93 32.55
N SER A 11 -39.84 26.69 31.31
CA SER A 11 -39.11 27.14 30.10
C SER A 11 -39.28 28.64 29.81
N SER A 12 -40.42 29.23 30.18
CA SER A 12 -40.70 30.65 29.89
C SER A 12 -40.00 31.60 30.87
N PHE A 13 -39.66 31.15 32.07
CA PHE A 13 -39.03 32.03 33.08
C PHE A 13 -37.51 32.14 32.91
N GLN A 14 -36.84 31.11 32.37
CA GLN A 14 -35.40 31.20 32.02
C GLN A 14 -35.14 32.07 30.78
N LEU A 15 -36.05 32.07 29.80
CA LEU A 15 -35.89 32.88 28.59
C LEU A 15 -36.00 34.40 28.87
N VAL A 16 -36.87 34.78 29.82
CA VAL A 16 -37.01 36.19 30.24
C VAL A 16 -35.81 36.67 31.04
N LEU A 17 -35.17 35.80 31.84
CA LEU A 17 -33.99 36.18 32.62
C LEU A 17 -32.77 36.46 31.71
N ILE A 18 -32.60 35.69 30.62
CA ILE A 18 -31.53 35.89 29.63
C ILE A 18 -31.71 37.22 28.87
N PHE A 19 -32.94 37.58 28.53
CA PHE A 19 -33.22 38.87 27.87
C PHE A 19 -33.05 40.09 28.78
N VAL A 20 -33.31 39.96 30.08
CA VAL A 20 -33.09 41.05 31.05
C VAL A 20 -31.59 41.25 31.35
N SER A 21 -30.77 40.19 31.32
CA SER A 21 -29.31 40.34 31.42
C SER A 21 -28.65 40.95 30.18
N LEU A 22 -29.19 40.73 28.97
CA LEU A 22 -28.66 41.36 27.75
C LEU A 22 -29.01 42.85 27.62
N ALA A 23 -30.06 43.32 28.31
CA ALA A 23 -30.47 44.73 28.27
C ALA A 23 -29.65 45.64 29.21
N ILE A 24 -28.94 45.08 30.21
CA ILE A 24 -28.17 45.85 31.20
C ILE A 24 -26.69 46.04 30.76
N LEU A 25 -26.25 45.37 29.69
CA LEU A 25 -24.89 45.52 29.15
C LEU A 25 -24.75 46.52 27.98
N ASN A 26 -25.85 47.10 27.47
CA ASN A 26 -25.82 48.12 26.41
C ASN A 26 -25.94 49.56 26.95
N GLY A 27 -25.45 49.81 28.16
CA GLY A 27 -25.70 51.04 28.89
C GLY A 27 -24.48 51.67 29.56
N CYS A 28 -23.34 51.80 28.86
CA CYS A 28 -22.35 52.83 29.14
C CYS A 28 -21.31 52.93 28.01
N GLY A 29 -21.59 53.79 27.04
CA GLY A 29 -20.65 54.17 25.98
C GLY A 29 -21.02 55.56 25.51
N SER A 30 -20.85 56.53 26.41
CA SER A 30 -21.03 57.94 26.13
C SER A 30 -20.03 58.34 25.05
N ASP A 31 -20.54 58.80 23.90
CA ASP A 31 -19.83 59.68 22.97
C ASP A 31 -19.44 60.96 23.73
N ASN A 32 -18.33 60.90 24.43
CA ASN A 32 -17.56 62.07 24.80
C ASN A 32 -16.31 62.04 23.92
N ASP A 33 -16.43 62.63 22.72
CA ASP A 33 -15.33 63.21 21.94
C ASP A 33 -14.65 64.38 22.70
N GLN A 34 -14.42 64.19 24.00
CA GLN A 34 -13.35 64.89 24.69
C GLN A 34 -12.13 63.99 24.54
N GLN A 35 -11.50 64.09 23.37
CA GLN A 35 -10.09 63.74 23.23
C GLN A 35 -9.38 64.26 24.49
N PRO A 36 -8.89 63.38 25.39
CA PRO A 36 -8.22 63.83 26.60
C PRO A 36 -7.16 64.81 26.13
N ALA A 37 -7.18 66.03 26.67
CA ALA A 37 -6.23 67.05 26.31
C ALA A 37 -4.84 66.41 26.47
N VAL A 38 -4.20 66.13 25.33
CA VAL A 38 -2.86 65.54 25.28
C VAL A 38 -2.02 66.43 26.16
N ASP A 39 -1.55 65.89 27.29
CA ASP A 39 -0.69 66.64 28.17
C ASP A 39 0.56 67.02 27.35
N PRO A 40 0.75 68.31 27.02
CA PRO A 40 1.78 68.72 26.06
C PRO A 40 3.21 68.48 26.57
N THR A 41 3.35 67.92 27.78
CA THR A 41 4.63 67.50 28.35
C THR A 41 5.01 66.05 28.08
N VAL A 42 4.16 65.22 27.47
CA VAL A 42 4.56 63.86 27.06
C VAL A 42 5.38 63.95 25.78
N THR A 43 6.70 63.81 25.90
CA THR A 43 7.59 63.69 24.74
C THR A 43 7.43 62.30 24.15
N THR A 44 6.92 62.22 22.93
CA THR A 44 6.87 60.97 22.15
C THR A 44 8.11 60.82 21.28
N ILE A 45 8.50 59.58 21.02
CA ILE A 45 9.60 59.24 20.11
C ILE A 45 9.07 58.47 18.89
N THR A 46 9.89 58.48 17.83
CA THR A 46 9.75 57.61 16.65
C THR A 46 10.97 56.70 16.60
N THR A 47 10.77 55.41 16.37
CA THR A 47 11.85 54.42 16.23
C THR A 47 11.51 53.39 15.16
N THR A 48 12.52 52.73 14.59
CA THR A 48 12.30 51.57 13.72
C THR A 48 12.50 50.29 14.52
N ALA A 49 11.53 49.38 14.45
CA ALA A 49 11.72 48.00 14.87
C ALA A 49 12.03 47.15 13.64
N ALA A 50 13.14 46.42 13.67
CA ALA A 50 13.57 45.52 12.61
C ALA A 50 14.01 44.16 13.19
N THR A 51 13.78 43.10 12.44
CA THR A 51 14.18 41.73 12.82
C THR A 51 14.71 40.98 11.61
N GLN A 52 15.64 40.06 11.86
CA GLN A 52 15.92 38.97 10.92
C GLN A 52 14.85 37.89 11.07
N ILE A 53 14.42 37.30 9.96
CA ILE A 53 13.45 36.19 9.96
C ILE A 53 14.20 34.88 10.27
N PRO A 54 13.75 34.07 11.24
CA PRO A 54 14.33 32.76 11.50
C PRO A 54 14.36 31.87 10.25
N ALA A 55 15.46 31.14 10.04
CA ALA A 55 15.67 30.33 8.84
C ALA A 55 14.56 29.27 8.57
N PRO A 56 13.99 28.58 9.58
CA PRO A 56 12.87 27.66 9.34
C PRO A 56 11.65 28.35 8.70
N ILE A 57 11.33 29.57 9.14
CA ILE A 57 10.23 30.37 8.60
C ILE A 57 10.57 30.88 7.20
N LEU A 58 11.80 31.39 6.99
CA LEU A 58 12.23 31.92 5.69
C LEU A 58 12.21 30.88 4.57
N ASN A 59 12.53 29.62 4.90
CA ASN A 59 12.61 28.53 3.93
C ASN A 59 11.31 27.71 3.83
N THR A 60 10.27 28.09 4.57
CA THR A 60 8.97 27.41 4.53
C THR A 60 8.38 27.52 3.11
N THR A 61 8.04 26.38 2.50
CA THR A 61 7.39 26.35 1.19
C THR A 61 5.89 26.42 1.39
N LEU A 62 5.32 27.61 1.24
CA LEU A 62 3.88 27.81 1.37
C LEU A 62 3.13 27.24 0.16
N THR A 63 2.34 26.18 0.39
CA THR A 63 1.35 25.68 -0.56
C THR A 63 0.09 26.55 -0.57
N ASP A 64 -0.23 27.17 0.58
CA ASP A 64 -1.26 28.18 0.78
C ASP A 64 -0.87 29.22 1.85
N GLY A 65 -1.67 30.29 1.94
CA GLY A 65 -1.50 31.36 2.93
C GLY A 65 -0.34 32.33 2.69
N GLU A 66 -0.06 33.18 3.69
CA GLU A 66 1.06 34.12 3.71
C GLU A 66 1.71 34.19 5.10
N ILE A 67 3.04 34.41 5.15
CA ILE A 67 3.72 34.74 6.40
C ILE A 67 3.52 36.22 6.70
N LYS A 68 3.09 36.52 7.92
CA LYS A 68 3.02 37.87 8.49
C LYS A 68 3.93 37.99 9.68
N ALA A 69 4.40 39.21 9.90
CA ALA A 69 5.16 39.58 11.09
C ALA A 69 4.42 40.72 11.77
N PHE A 70 4.26 40.63 13.08
CA PHE A 70 3.63 41.67 13.89
C PHE A 70 4.53 42.05 15.05
N VAL A 71 4.46 43.32 15.46
CA VAL A 71 5.00 43.78 16.74
C VAL A 71 3.86 44.16 17.67
N VAL A 72 3.92 43.63 18.89
CA VAL A 72 3.02 43.94 20.01
C VAL A 72 3.81 44.79 21.00
N ILE A 73 3.18 45.84 21.52
CA ILE A 73 3.82 46.81 22.43
C ILE A 73 3.04 46.80 23.74
N ASP A 74 3.75 46.64 24.85
CA ASP A 74 3.20 46.59 26.21
C ASP A 74 2.06 45.57 26.40
N GLY A 75 2.10 44.48 25.64
CA GLY A 75 1.11 43.41 25.67
C GLY A 75 -0.24 43.75 24.98
N ASP A 76 -0.32 44.85 24.24
CA ASP A 76 -1.53 45.29 23.54
C ASP A 76 -1.78 44.50 22.24
N ASN A 77 -2.26 43.27 22.40
CA ASN A 77 -2.52 42.34 21.30
C ASN A 77 -3.62 42.82 20.33
N ASP A 78 -4.55 43.65 20.80
CA ASP A 78 -5.64 44.19 19.97
C ASP A 78 -5.13 45.24 18.97
N ASN A 79 -4.01 45.91 19.29
CA ASN A 79 -3.39 46.96 18.48
C ASN A 79 -2.00 46.59 17.96
N ARG A 80 -1.75 45.30 17.71
CA ARG A 80 -0.52 44.83 17.07
C ARG A 80 -0.30 45.51 15.71
N ILE A 81 0.96 45.79 15.38
CA ILE A 81 1.31 46.50 14.16
C ILE A 81 2.00 45.54 13.19
N GLU A 82 1.46 45.43 11.97
CA GLU A 82 2.05 44.58 10.92
C GLU A 82 3.38 45.17 10.43
N MET A 83 4.39 44.31 10.35
CA MET A 83 5.72 44.65 9.85
C MET A 83 5.82 44.34 8.36
N VAL A 84 6.59 45.15 7.64
CA VAL A 84 6.88 44.93 6.23
C VAL A 84 8.02 43.93 6.08
N ILE A 85 7.73 42.77 5.52
CA ILE A 85 8.72 41.74 5.18
C ILE A 85 9.41 42.09 3.85
N ASN A 86 10.74 42.17 3.87
CA ASN A 86 11.60 42.44 2.72
C ASN A 86 12.79 41.47 2.71
N GLY A 87 12.65 40.36 1.98
CA GLY A 87 13.69 39.32 1.93
C GLY A 87 13.77 38.55 3.25
N ASP A 88 14.94 38.56 3.89
CA ASP A 88 15.22 37.89 5.16
C ASP A 88 14.99 38.77 6.40
N THR A 89 14.35 39.93 6.22
CA THR A 89 14.08 40.90 7.30
C THR A 89 12.62 41.34 7.34
N ALA A 90 12.13 41.70 8.51
CA ALA A 90 10.86 42.39 8.70
C ALA A 90 11.09 43.70 9.47
N SER A 91 10.39 44.79 9.10
CA SER A 91 10.57 46.09 9.77
C SER A 91 9.31 46.94 9.81
N VAL A 92 9.21 47.84 10.80
CA VAL A 92 8.13 48.82 10.94
C VAL A 92 8.60 50.08 11.66
N GLU A 93 8.05 51.23 11.26
CA GLU A 93 8.23 52.50 11.98
C GLU A 93 7.19 52.61 13.10
N LEU A 94 7.66 52.75 14.33
CA LEU A 94 6.85 52.90 15.53
C LEU A 94 6.77 54.38 15.92
N VAL A 95 5.57 54.92 15.94
CA VAL A 95 5.30 56.33 16.27
C VAL A 95 4.50 56.45 17.56
N GLY A 96 4.77 57.47 18.35
CA GLY A 96 3.96 57.80 19.53
C GLY A 96 4.36 57.07 20.81
N LEU A 97 5.50 56.37 20.83
CA LEU A 97 6.03 55.74 22.04
C LEU A 97 6.45 56.81 23.05
N THR A 98 6.25 56.54 24.33
CA THR A 98 6.71 57.42 25.40
C THR A 98 8.20 57.18 25.67
N GLN A 99 8.86 58.07 26.42
CA GLN A 99 10.25 57.86 26.89
C GLN A 99 10.35 56.88 28.08
N ALA A 100 9.40 55.96 28.21
CA ALA A 100 9.39 54.94 29.26
C ALA A 100 10.07 53.65 28.77
N GLU A 101 10.22 52.70 29.68
CA GLU A 101 10.47 51.30 29.32
C GLU A 101 9.20 50.71 28.69
N HIS A 102 9.38 50.01 27.58
CA HIS A 102 8.33 49.34 26.83
C HIS A 102 8.69 47.87 26.61
N ASP A 103 7.68 47.01 26.63
CA ASP A 103 7.80 45.58 26.33
C ASP A 103 7.41 45.34 24.87
N PHE A 104 8.27 44.69 24.09
CA PHE A 104 8.03 44.38 22.68
C PHE A 104 8.00 42.87 22.48
N GLU A 105 6.95 42.38 21.81
CA GLU A 105 6.87 41.00 21.33
C GLU A 105 6.78 41.03 19.81
N ILE A 106 7.67 40.31 19.11
CA ILE A 106 7.57 40.06 17.68
C ILE A 106 6.95 38.68 17.47
N ILE A 107 5.89 38.62 16.66
CA ILE A 107 5.15 37.39 16.36
C ILE A 107 5.21 37.15 14.85
N PHE A 108 5.70 35.98 14.46
CA PHE A 108 5.53 35.48 13.09
C PHE A 108 4.32 34.57 13.02
N GLU A 109 3.46 34.81 12.05
CA GLU A 109 2.21 34.06 11.83
C GLU A 109 2.16 33.54 10.39
N HIS A 110 1.66 32.32 10.21
CA HIS A 110 1.13 31.87 8.92
C HIS A 110 -0.39 32.05 8.92
N VAL A 111 -0.90 32.76 7.90
CA VAL A 111 -2.32 33.06 7.77
C VAL A 111 -2.86 32.42 6.49
N ASP A 112 -3.80 31.50 6.64
CA ASP A 112 -4.45 30.79 5.53
C ASP A 112 -5.98 30.87 5.63
N VAL A 113 -6.68 30.04 4.86
CA VAL A 113 -8.16 29.98 4.86
C VAL A 113 -8.74 29.36 6.13
N ASN A 114 -7.94 28.62 6.90
CA ASN A 114 -8.34 27.87 8.08
C ASN A 114 -8.04 28.63 9.39
N GLY A 115 -7.19 29.66 9.35
CA GLY A 115 -6.95 30.55 10.48
C GLY A 115 -5.52 31.09 10.53
N ILE A 116 -5.04 31.31 11.76
CA ILE A 116 -3.71 31.81 12.08
C ILE A 116 -2.95 30.70 12.78
N ILE A 117 -1.72 30.41 12.37
CA ILE A 117 -0.75 29.54 13.07
C ILE A 117 0.40 30.43 13.53
N ILE A 118 0.78 30.34 14.80
CA ILE A 118 1.92 31.10 15.32
C ILE A 118 3.20 30.29 15.07
N LEU A 119 4.17 30.86 14.36
CA LEU A 119 5.40 30.16 13.99
C LEU A 119 6.56 30.45 14.93
N ALA A 120 6.66 31.69 15.41
CA ALA A 120 7.70 32.08 16.35
C ALA A 120 7.31 33.34 17.13
N LYS A 121 7.88 33.46 18.33
CA LYS A 121 7.75 34.64 19.20
C LYS A 121 9.11 35.08 19.72
N SER A 122 9.32 36.39 19.88
CA SER A 122 10.50 36.92 20.58
C SER A 122 10.11 38.14 21.40
N ASP A 123 10.51 38.14 22.68
CA ASP A 123 10.25 39.22 23.62
C ASP A 123 11.52 40.04 23.91
N THR A 124 11.39 41.36 23.97
CA THR A 124 12.47 42.26 24.38
C THR A 124 11.93 43.49 25.11
N LYS A 125 12.67 43.95 26.11
CA LYS A 125 12.41 45.21 26.81
C LYS A 125 13.32 46.29 26.26
N ALA A 126 12.80 47.50 26.06
CA ALA A 126 13.62 48.65 25.67
C ALA A 126 13.24 49.89 26.48
N ASP A 127 14.25 50.52 27.09
CA ASP A 127 14.10 51.76 27.86
C ASP A 127 14.50 52.97 27.01
N PHE A 128 13.53 53.83 26.71
CA PHE A 128 13.72 55.02 25.91
C PHE A 128 13.95 56.30 26.72
N SER A 129 14.22 56.19 28.01
CA SER A 129 14.48 57.34 28.90
C SER A 129 15.66 58.21 28.45
N ALA A 130 16.60 57.64 27.67
CA ALA A 130 17.74 58.35 27.09
C ALA A 130 17.50 58.89 25.65
N GLY A 131 16.33 58.66 25.06
CA GLY A 131 15.99 58.99 23.66
C GLY A 131 15.75 57.75 22.78
N GLY A 132 15.31 57.98 21.54
CA GLY A 132 15.00 56.91 20.58
C GLY A 132 16.25 56.25 19.99
N PHE A 133 16.25 54.92 19.92
CA PHE A 133 17.20 54.09 19.18
C PHE A 133 16.43 52.98 18.45
N ASP A 134 16.99 52.50 17.34
CA ASP A 134 16.38 51.42 16.56
C ASP A 134 16.40 50.10 17.34
N LEU A 135 15.27 49.38 17.32
CA LEU A 135 15.12 48.06 17.93
C LEU A 135 15.51 47.01 16.88
N ASN A 136 16.48 46.17 17.23
CA ASN A 136 16.91 45.06 16.37
C ASN A 136 16.75 43.73 17.11
N PHE A 137 16.01 42.81 16.52
CA PHE A 137 15.80 41.46 17.03
C PHE A 137 16.68 40.47 16.25
N ASP A 138 17.44 39.66 16.99
CA ASP A 138 18.26 38.60 16.43
C ASP A 138 17.38 37.38 16.14
N ALA A 139 17.59 36.72 14.99
CA ALA A 139 16.91 35.47 14.63
C ALA A 139 17.11 34.38 15.70
N ALA A 140 18.23 34.39 16.43
CA ALA A 140 18.50 33.44 17.50
C ALA A 140 17.65 33.67 18.78
N GLY A 141 16.99 34.83 18.90
CA GLY A 141 16.16 35.19 20.06
C GLY A 141 14.71 34.71 19.98
N TYR A 142 14.34 33.98 18.93
CA TYR A 142 12.98 33.49 18.74
C TYR A 142 12.76 32.14 19.42
N ASN A 143 11.64 32.02 20.13
CA ASN A 143 11.07 30.74 20.52
C ASN A 143 10.37 30.13 19.31
N LEU A 144 10.92 29.03 18.81
CA LEU A 144 10.36 28.22 17.72
C LEU A 144 9.65 26.97 18.23
N ASP A 145 9.65 26.70 19.54
CA ASP A 145 9.05 25.50 20.14
C ASP A 145 7.51 25.63 20.30
N ILE A 146 6.86 26.34 19.37
CA ILE A 146 5.41 26.52 19.34
C ILE A 146 4.83 25.38 18.52
N ASP A 147 3.98 24.58 19.16
CA ASP A 147 3.39 23.36 18.65
C ASP A 147 1.89 23.45 18.97
N ASP A 148 1.08 23.72 17.95
CA ASP A 148 -0.35 24.06 18.09
C ASP A 148 -1.22 22.80 18.32
N ASP A 149 -0.78 21.63 17.87
CA ASP A 149 -1.52 20.36 18.01
C ASP A 149 -0.92 19.38 19.03
N GLU A 150 0.23 19.72 19.60
CA GLU A 150 0.95 19.00 20.65
C GLU A 150 1.53 17.64 20.19
N ASP A 151 1.86 17.48 18.90
CA ASP A 151 2.48 16.25 18.35
C ASP A 151 4.00 16.13 18.58
N GLY A 152 4.61 17.18 19.12
CA GLY A 152 6.04 17.25 19.43
C GLY A 152 6.90 17.78 18.29
N VAL A 153 6.32 18.14 17.15
CA VAL A 153 6.95 18.89 16.07
C VAL A 153 6.42 20.33 16.14
N ASN A 154 7.31 21.31 16.04
CA ASN A 154 6.85 22.71 16.06
C ASN A 154 6.28 23.14 14.71
N ASN A 155 5.34 24.09 14.77
CA ASN A 155 4.60 24.63 13.63
C ASN A 155 5.50 25.09 12.47
N ALA A 156 6.64 25.72 12.79
CA ALA A 156 7.58 26.21 11.77
C ALA A 156 8.31 25.06 11.05
N SER A 157 8.62 23.98 11.74
CA SER A 157 9.21 22.77 11.17
C SER A 157 8.19 22.01 10.32
N GLU A 158 6.96 21.89 10.80
CA GLU A 158 5.88 21.22 10.08
C GLU A 158 5.55 21.90 8.75
N LEU A 159 5.33 23.22 8.75
CA LEU A 159 5.13 23.96 7.50
C LEU A 159 6.34 23.85 6.56
N PHE A 160 7.55 23.78 7.13
CA PHE A 160 8.76 23.58 6.33
C PHE A 160 8.78 22.19 5.66
N THR A 161 8.31 21.15 6.34
CA THR A 161 8.19 19.78 5.80
C THR A 161 6.90 19.53 5.02
N GLY A 162 5.94 20.45 5.06
CA GLY A 162 4.66 20.36 4.37
C GLY A 162 3.58 19.57 5.12
N THR A 163 3.75 19.32 6.42
CA THR A 163 2.71 18.78 7.31
C THR A 163 1.83 19.91 7.84
N ASN A 164 0.70 19.59 8.49
CA ASN A 164 -0.27 20.59 8.93
C ASN A 164 -0.20 20.83 10.44
N PRO A 165 0.26 22.02 10.90
CA PRO A 165 0.40 22.34 12.33
C PRO A 165 -0.86 22.39 13.19
N ARG A 166 -2.00 22.02 12.61
CA ARG A 166 -3.30 22.01 13.30
C ARG A 166 -3.84 20.60 13.45
N ILE A 167 -3.11 19.60 12.97
CA ILE A 167 -3.54 18.22 12.92
C ILE A 167 -2.43 17.41 13.56
N PHE A 168 -2.71 16.91 14.76
CA PHE A 168 -1.84 15.97 15.44
C PHE A 168 -1.57 14.78 14.51
N GLU A 169 -0.35 14.66 14.00
CA GLU A 169 0.07 13.62 13.08
C GLU A 169 1.01 12.63 13.79
N ILE A 170 0.73 11.34 13.64
CA ILE A 170 1.53 10.26 14.21
C ILE A 170 2.52 9.78 13.15
N SER A 171 3.79 9.73 13.53
CA SER A 171 4.83 9.01 12.80
C SER A 171 4.88 7.56 13.27
N LEU A 172 4.72 6.61 12.34
CA LEU A 172 4.70 5.19 12.65
C LEU A 172 5.82 4.45 11.90
N PRO A 173 6.90 4.07 12.59
CA PRO A 173 7.90 3.15 12.04
C PRO A 173 7.28 1.77 11.85
N VAL A 174 7.38 1.24 10.64
CA VAL A 174 6.90 -0.09 10.27
C VAL A 174 8.06 -0.90 9.71
N GLU A 175 8.27 -2.08 10.29
CA GLU A 175 9.25 -3.07 9.85
C GLU A 175 8.57 -4.41 9.60
N THR A 176 8.97 -5.11 8.55
CA THR A 176 8.53 -6.48 8.30
C THR A 176 9.70 -7.33 7.83
N ALA A 177 9.70 -8.62 8.19
CA ALA A 177 10.55 -9.59 7.51
C ALA A 177 10.26 -9.59 6.00
N ILE A 178 11.24 -9.99 5.19
CA ILE A 178 11.09 -10.24 3.76
C ILE A 178 10.68 -11.72 3.55
N PRO A 179 9.81 -12.05 2.59
CA PRO A 179 9.57 -13.43 2.17
C PRO A 179 10.88 -14.15 1.82
N LEU A 180 11.04 -15.38 2.28
CA LEU A 180 12.26 -16.14 2.06
C LEU A 180 12.38 -16.53 0.58
N LEU A 181 13.09 -15.73 -0.21
CA LEU A 181 13.41 -16.00 -1.61
C LEU A 181 14.86 -16.47 -1.74
N THR A 182 15.14 -17.32 -2.73
CA THR A 182 16.52 -17.74 -3.01
C THR A 182 17.29 -16.64 -3.73
N GLU A 183 18.62 -16.61 -3.58
CA GLU A 183 19.49 -15.68 -4.32
C GLU A 183 19.28 -15.75 -5.84
N SER A 184 18.98 -16.94 -6.37
CA SER A 184 18.72 -17.11 -7.80
C SER A 184 17.42 -16.44 -8.25
N ILE A 185 16.39 -16.42 -7.40
CA ILE A 185 15.14 -15.71 -7.67
C ILE A 185 15.39 -14.20 -7.63
N LEU A 186 16.08 -13.72 -6.60
CA LEU A 186 16.43 -12.30 -6.50
C LEU A 186 17.31 -11.82 -7.67
N ALA A 187 18.18 -12.68 -8.20
CA ALA A 187 18.99 -12.36 -9.38
C ALA A 187 18.16 -12.31 -10.69
N ALA A 188 17.00 -12.96 -10.74
CA ALA A 188 16.15 -13.03 -11.92
C ALA A 188 15.11 -11.89 -11.99
N GLY A 189 14.93 -11.12 -10.93
CA GLY A 189 13.88 -10.10 -10.84
C GLY A 189 14.18 -9.00 -9.84
N GLU A 190 13.15 -8.21 -9.56
CA GLU A 190 13.19 -7.13 -8.58
C GLU A 190 12.05 -7.35 -7.59
N LEU A 191 12.39 -7.42 -6.30
CA LEU A 191 11.43 -7.46 -5.20
C LEU A 191 11.19 -6.05 -4.68
N ARG A 192 9.92 -5.67 -4.52
CA ARG A 192 9.49 -4.41 -3.92
C ARG A 192 8.52 -4.69 -2.79
N ALA A 193 8.52 -3.83 -1.79
CA ALA A 193 7.60 -3.88 -0.67
C ALA A 193 6.86 -2.55 -0.57
N TYR A 194 5.57 -2.61 -0.27
CA TYR A 194 4.74 -1.43 -0.13
C TYR A 194 3.89 -1.53 1.13
N VAL A 195 3.63 -0.39 1.77
CA VAL A 195 2.61 -0.25 2.80
C VAL A 195 1.49 0.66 2.31
N SER A 196 0.24 0.29 2.54
CA SER A 196 -0.91 1.18 2.41
C SER A 196 -1.68 1.24 3.73
N VAL A 197 -2.40 2.34 3.93
CA VAL A 197 -3.19 2.63 5.12
C VAL A 197 -4.65 2.68 4.70
N ASP A 198 -5.52 2.01 5.45
CA ASP A 198 -6.98 1.97 5.24
C ASP A 198 -7.38 1.55 3.82
N ASP A 199 -6.69 0.53 3.28
CA ASP A 199 -6.86 0.00 1.92
C ASP A 199 -6.66 1.03 0.79
N ASP A 200 -5.94 2.13 1.03
CA ASP A 200 -5.62 3.11 0.00
C ASP A 200 -4.44 2.66 -0.89
N GLU A 201 -4.69 1.70 -1.78
CA GLU A 201 -3.68 1.17 -2.71
C GLU A 201 -3.12 2.23 -3.66
N ALA A 202 -3.84 3.34 -3.91
CA ALA A 202 -3.39 4.40 -4.81
C ALA A 202 -2.25 5.24 -4.22
N ASN A 203 -2.19 5.35 -2.88
CA ASN A 203 -1.21 6.14 -2.15
C ASN A 203 -0.28 5.26 -1.30
N ARG A 204 0.01 4.05 -1.78
CA ARG A 204 0.97 3.14 -1.13
C ARG A 204 2.38 3.74 -1.09
N ILE A 205 3.08 3.52 0.01
CA ILE A 205 4.44 3.99 0.25
C ILE A 205 5.40 2.82 0.03
N GLU A 206 6.42 3.01 -0.81
CA GLU A 206 7.47 2.00 -1.03
C GLU A 206 8.37 1.90 0.21
N MET A 207 8.64 0.67 0.64
CA MET A 207 9.49 0.36 1.78
C MET A 207 10.93 0.12 1.31
N ASP A 208 11.91 0.53 2.13
CA ASP A 208 13.31 0.23 1.89
C ASP A 208 13.61 -1.22 2.27
N ILE A 209 14.20 -1.98 1.35
CA ILE A 209 14.50 -3.40 1.52
C ILE A 209 16.00 -3.57 1.79
N ASP A 210 16.32 -4.09 2.98
CA ASP A 210 17.66 -4.51 3.35
C ASP A 210 17.78 -6.05 3.25
N PHE A 211 18.44 -6.51 2.19
CA PHE A 211 18.70 -7.94 1.96
C PHE A 211 19.74 -8.54 2.90
N ASP A 212 20.60 -7.73 3.54
CA ASP A 212 21.58 -8.24 4.51
C ASP A 212 20.88 -8.61 5.81
N THR A 213 19.97 -7.75 6.28
CA THR A 213 19.18 -7.99 7.51
C THR A 213 17.86 -8.72 7.28
N HIS A 214 17.45 -8.90 6.02
CA HIS A 214 16.19 -9.52 5.61
C HIS A 214 14.94 -8.78 6.12
N VAL A 215 14.99 -7.44 6.16
CA VAL A 215 13.92 -6.57 6.65
C VAL A 215 13.53 -5.55 5.58
N ALA A 216 12.23 -5.30 5.43
CA ALA A 216 11.70 -4.13 4.74
C ALA A 216 11.21 -3.12 5.78
N SER A 217 11.53 -1.83 5.62
CA SER A 217 11.20 -0.79 6.60
C SER A 217 10.71 0.50 5.96
N VAL A 218 9.86 1.23 6.68
CA VAL A 218 9.34 2.55 6.27
C VAL A 218 8.87 3.32 7.49
N VAL A 219 8.82 4.65 7.38
CA VAL A 219 8.15 5.52 8.36
C VAL A 219 6.92 6.10 7.68
N VAL A 220 5.74 5.74 8.19
CA VAL A 220 4.47 6.31 7.72
C VAL A 220 4.24 7.61 8.48
N LEU A 221 4.01 8.70 7.76
CA LEU A 221 3.77 10.04 8.30
C LEU A 221 2.32 10.43 8.06
N GLY A 222 1.82 11.41 8.83
CA GLY A 222 0.50 11.99 8.60
C GLY A 222 -0.68 11.15 9.09
N LEU A 223 -0.46 10.22 10.02
CA LEU A 223 -1.53 9.39 10.55
C LEU A 223 -2.27 10.14 11.65
N ILE A 224 -3.60 10.23 11.54
CA ILE A 224 -4.42 10.80 12.61
C ILE A 224 -4.58 9.78 13.75
N PRO A 225 -4.81 10.20 15.01
CA PRO A 225 -5.14 9.27 16.09
C PRO A 225 -6.41 8.45 15.80
N GLY A 226 -6.34 7.14 16.04
CA GLY A 226 -7.45 6.23 15.86
C GLY A 226 -7.07 4.88 15.25
N SER A 227 -8.08 4.09 14.90
CA SER A 227 -7.90 2.78 14.29
C SER A 227 -7.63 2.89 12.80
N HIS A 228 -6.56 2.24 12.35
CA HIS A 228 -6.15 2.13 10.95
C HIS A 228 -5.87 0.68 10.58
N ASP A 229 -6.17 0.31 9.33
CA ASP A 229 -5.80 -0.96 8.75
C ASP A 229 -4.53 -0.79 7.90
N LEU A 230 -3.42 -1.34 8.37
CA LEU A 230 -2.17 -1.36 7.61
C LEU A 230 -2.14 -2.59 6.72
N SER A 231 -1.83 -2.38 5.44
CA SER A 231 -1.67 -3.44 4.46
C SER A 231 -0.25 -3.41 3.90
N ILE A 232 0.54 -4.45 4.18
CA ILE A 232 1.90 -4.60 3.66
C ILE A 232 1.89 -5.63 2.54
N GLU A 233 2.39 -5.27 1.36
CA GLU A 233 2.40 -6.12 0.18
C GLU A 233 3.81 -6.25 -0.40
N PHE A 234 4.18 -7.46 -0.81
CA PHE A 234 5.40 -7.71 -1.57
C PHE A 234 5.05 -8.00 -3.02
N GLU A 235 5.69 -7.27 -3.94
CA GLU A 235 5.56 -7.44 -5.39
C GLU A 235 6.87 -7.90 -5.99
N TYR A 236 6.81 -8.87 -6.90
CA TYR A 236 7.97 -9.32 -7.65
C TYR A 236 7.80 -9.02 -9.14
N THR A 237 8.83 -8.41 -9.73
CA THR A 237 8.90 -8.14 -11.17
C THR A 237 9.99 -8.99 -11.80
N ASN A 238 9.59 -9.93 -12.66
CA ASN A 238 10.55 -10.73 -13.42
C ASN A 238 11.22 -9.85 -14.48
N THR A 239 12.56 -9.76 -14.46
CA THR A 239 13.29 -8.84 -15.34
C THR A 239 13.26 -9.26 -16.80
N ALA A 240 13.15 -10.56 -17.08
CA ALA A 240 13.14 -11.13 -18.43
C ALA A 240 11.79 -10.94 -19.11
N THR A 241 10.69 -11.18 -18.40
CA THR A 241 9.32 -11.07 -18.93
C THR A 241 8.69 -9.69 -18.73
N LYS A 242 9.27 -8.84 -17.85
CA LYS A 242 8.70 -7.56 -17.40
C LYS A 242 7.33 -7.69 -16.74
N SER A 243 7.01 -8.87 -16.24
CA SER A 243 5.74 -9.14 -15.59
C SER A 243 5.85 -8.98 -14.08
N THR A 244 4.85 -8.34 -13.49
CA THR A 244 4.76 -8.06 -12.05
C THR A 244 3.58 -8.79 -11.44
N PHE A 245 3.79 -9.40 -10.27
CA PHE A 245 2.73 -10.07 -9.51
C PHE A 245 2.97 -9.92 -8.01
N LYS A 246 1.88 -9.94 -7.23
CA LYS A 246 1.91 -9.88 -5.76
C LYS A 246 2.28 -11.26 -5.19
N LEU A 247 3.14 -11.31 -4.18
CA LEU A 247 3.61 -12.55 -3.55
C LEU A 247 2.86 -12.87 -2.27
N VAL A 248 2.85 -11.92 -1.32
CA VAL A 248 2.21 -12.06 -0.01
C VAL A 248 1.64 -10.73 0.44
N ARG A 249 0.63 -10.78 1.31
CA ARG A 249 0.03 -9.62 1.96
C ARG A 249 -0.06 -9.83 3.46
N ILE A 250 0.19 -8.78 4.24
CA ILE A 250 -0.14 -8.68 5.66
C ILE A 250 -1.24 -7.64 5.78
N ILE A 251 -2.29 -7.91 6.56
CA ILE A 251 -3.27 -6.91 6.98
C ILE A 251 -3.27 -6.88 8.49
N HIS A 252 -3.05 -5.70 9.07
CA HIS A 252 -3.00 -5.50 10.51
C HIS A 252 -3.72 -4.23 10.93
N SER A 253 -4.74 -4.37 11.77
CA SER A 253 -5.41 -3.24 12.40
C SER A 253 -4.60 -2.73 13.59
N VAL A 254 -4.21 -1.47 13.57
CA VAL A 254 -3.53 -0.77 14.66
C VAL A 254 -4.42 0.36 15.17
N ASP A 255 -4.48 0.55 16.49
CA ASP A 255 -5.14 1.70 17.12
C ASP A 255 -4.07 2.67 17.61
N LEU A 256 -3.87 3.74 16.86
CA LEU A 256 -2.80 4.71 17.08
C LEU A 256 -3.21 5.72 18.16
N ALA A 257 -2.52 5.62 19.29
CA ALA A 257 -2.48 6.64 20.33
C ALA A 257 -1.17 7.46 20.25
N ILE A 258 -1.06 8.50 21.10
CA ILE A 258 -0.02 9.57 21.15
C ILE A 258 1.45 9.07 21.16
N SER A 259 1.71 7.78 21.42
CA SER A 259 3.04 7.18 21.31
C SER A 259 2.90 5.73 20.86
N GLN A 260 3.67 5.34 19.85
CA GLN A 260 3.71 3.96 19.36
C GLN A 260 5.16 3.47 19.29
N ASP A 261 5.37 2.27 19.81
CA ASP A 261 6.56 1.49 19.49
C ASP A 261 6.54 1.12 17.99
N PRO A 262 7.70 0.88 17.36
CA PRO A 262 7.75 0.37 16.01
C PRO A 262 6.87 -0.88 15.83
N LEU A 263 6.09 -0.92 14.75
CA LEU A 263 5.37 -2.13 14.38
C LEU A 263 6.33 -3.08 13.67
N VAL A 264 6.57 -4.25 14.26
CA VAL A 264 7.46 -5.27 13.71
C VAL A 264 6.66 -6.51 13.36
N PHE A 265 6.67 -6.89 12.08
CA PHE A 265 6.02 -8.10 11.58
C PHE A 265 7.07 -9.16 11.23
N ASP A 266 6.85 -10.39 11.68
CA ASP A 266 7.67 -11.52 11.27
C ASP A 266 7.06 -12.23 10.05
N SER A 267 7.79 -13.21 9.50
CA SER A 267 7.36 -13.95 8.31
C SER A 267 6.11 -14.81 8.53
N SER A 268 5.68 -15.05 9.77
CA SER A 268 4.46 -15.80 10.06
C SER A 268 3.19 -14.94 9.89
N ALA A 269 3.35 -13.61 9.83
CA ALA A 269 2.25 -12.68 9.55
C ALA A 269 1.82 -12.68 8.08
N PHE A 270 2.61 -13.28 7.18
CA PHE A 270 2.30 -13.33 5.75
C PHE A 270 1.07 -14.18 5.46
N ASN A 271 0.12 -13.59 4.74
CA ASN A 271 -0.93 -14.34 4.06
C ASN A 271 -0.51 -14.58 2.60
N ALA A 272 0.10 -15.74 2.35
CA ALA A 272 0.56 -16.14 1.01
C ALA A 272 -0.58 -16.70 0.15
N ASP A 273 -1.66 -17.18 0.76
CA ASP A 273 -2.74 -17.88 0.06
C ASP A 273 -3.68 -16.94 -0.72
N VAL A 274 -3.49 -15.62 -0.63
CA VAL A 274 -4.36 -14.62 -1.25
C VAL A 274 -4.04 -14.41 -2.73
N PHE A 275 -2.78 -14.61 -3.14
CA PHE A 275 -2.35 -14.26 -4.48
C PHE A 275 -2.10 -15.50 -5.32
N ASN A 276 -3.02 -15.73 -6.25
CA ASN A 276 -2.88 -16.63 -7.38
C ASN A 276 -3.25 -15.82 -8.63
N ALA A 277 -2.25 -15.44 -9.41
CA ALA A 277 -2.46 -14.51 -10.53
C ALA A 277 -3.05 -15.19 -11.77
N ASP A 278 -2.93 -16.51 -11.91
CA ASP A 278 -3.48 -17.27 -13.05
C ASP A 278 -4.69 -18.17 -12.69
N ASN A 279 -5.05 -18.22 -11.41
CA ASN A 279 -6.13 -19.00 -10.80
C ASN A 279 -6.01 -20.52 -10.90
N ASP A 280 -4.80 -21.08 -11.01
CA ASP A 280 -4.58 -22.53 -11.14
C ASP A 280 -4.65 -23.35 -9.81
N GLY A 281 -4.90 -22.68 -8.68
CA GLY A 281 -4.93 -23.26 -7.34
C GLY A 281 -3.60 -23.24 -6.57
N GLU A 282 -2.48 -22.88 -7.18
CA GLU A 282 -1.20 -22.65 -6.50
C GLU A 282 -0.99 -21.15 -6.23
N ASN A 283 -0.35 -20.77 -5.13
CA ASN A 283 -0.09 -19.35 -4.85
C ASN A 283 1.22 -18.88 -5.50
N ASN A 284 1.28 -17.59 -5.85
CA ASN A 284 2.39 -17.01 -6.61
C ASN A 284 3.75 -17.20 -5.93
N LEU A 285 3.79 -17.20 -4.59
CA LEU A 285 5.02 -17.39 -3.84
C LEU A 285 5.55 -18.83 -3.99
N ASN A 286 4.69 -19.84 -3.84
CA ASN A 286 5.06 -21.24 -3.99
C ASN A 286 5.54 -21.55 -5.40
N GLU A 287 4.85 -21.03 -6.40
CA GLU A 287 5.24 -21.18 -7.80
C GLU A 287 6.60 -20.55 -8.09
N LEU A 288 6.83 -19.33 -7.61
CA LEU A 288 8.12 -18.66 -7.76
C LEU A 288 9.26 -19.45 -7.08
N LEU A 289 9.00 -20.00 -5.89
CA LEU A 289 9.96 -20.85 -5.16
C LEU A 289 10.22 -22.19 -5.86
N ALA A 290 9.22 -22.74 -6.54
CA ALA A 290 9.34 -23.93 -7.38
C ALA A 290 10.02 -23.65 -8.73
N GLY A 291 10.23 -22.37 -9.07
CA GLY A 291 10.79 -21.94 -10.35
C GLY A 291 9.79 -21.99 -11.51
N THR A 292 8.49 -22.08 -11.23
CA THR A 292 7.43 -21.93 -12.22
C THR A 292 7.04 -20.45 -12.38
N ASN A 293 6.31 -20.12 -13.45
CA ASN A 293 5.89 -18.75 -13.71
C ASN A 293 4.47 -18.54 -13.15
N PRO A 294 4.26 -17.66 -12.16
CA PRO A 294 2.95 -17.45 -11.51
C PRO A 294 1.84 -16.83 -12.37
N LEU A 295 2.10 -16.67 -13.66
CA LEU A 295 1.18 -16.10 -14.63
C LEU A 295 0.79 -17.10 -15.72
N VAL A 296 1.23 -18.35 -15.58
CA VAL A 296 1.02 -19.41 -16.56
C VAL A 296 0.26 -20.51 -15.87
N SER A 297 -1.07 -20.50 -16.07
CA SER A 297 -1.93 -21.46 -15.41
C SER A 297 -1.50 -22.90 -15.73
N LYS A 298 -1.46 -23.71 -14.68
CA LYS A 298 -1.29 -25.15 -14.79
C LYS A 298 -2.65 -25.81 -14.97
N SER A 299 -2.80 -26.48 -16.10
CA SER A 299 -3.95 -27.33 -16.37
C SER A 299 -3.67 -28.79 -15.99
N THR A 300 -4.73 -29.47 -15.55
CA THR A 300 -4.73 -30.92 -15.38
C THR A 300 -5.45 -31.57 -16.56
N LEU A 301 -4.80 -32.53 -17.21
CA LEU A 301 -5.36 -33.35 -18.27
C LEU A 301 -5.77 -34.71 -17.71
N ILE A 302 -7.06 -35.05 -17.82
CA ILE A 302 -7.58 -36.38 -17.50
C ILE A 302 -7.91 -37.10 -18.81
N ILE A 303 -7.16 -38.17 -19.10
CA ILE A 303 -7.41 -39.02 -20.26
C ILE A 303 -8.12 -40.28 -19.77
N ASN A 304 -9.26 -40.57 -20.37
CA ASN A 304 -9.95 -41.83 -20.24
C ASN A 304 -10.16 -42.41 -21.64
N THR A 305 -9.60 -43.58 -21.93
CA THR A 305 -9.67 -44.18 -23.25
C THR A 305 -10.18 -45.61 -23.19
N GLU A 306 -11.01 -45.99 -24.15
CA GLU A 306 -11.35 -47.41 -24.36
C GLU A 306 -10.11 -48.17 -24.85
N ILE A 307 -9.93 -49.40 -24.34
CA ILE A 307 -8.85 -50.28 -24.78
C ILE A 307 -9.26 -50.87 -26.14
N PRO A 308 -8.41 -50.80 -27.18
CA PRO A 308 -8.70 -51.35 -28.51
C PRO A 308 -8.99 -52.87 -28.50
N ILE A 309 -8.52 -53.58 -27.48
CA ILE A 309 -8.69 -55.02 -27.27
C ILE A 309 -9.42 -55.28 -25.96
N LEU A 310 -10.55 -55.99 -26.03
CA LEU A 310 -11.36 -56.36 -24.85
C LEU A 310 -11.27 -57.83 -24.47
N ASN A 311 -10.54 -58.66 -25.23
CA ASN A 311 -10.59 -60.11 -25.07
C ASN A 311 -9.25 -60.67 -24.58
N ASP A 312 -9.17 -60.89 -23.27
CA ASP A 312 -8.01 -61.40 -22.51
C ASP A 312 -7.45 -62.73 -23.07
N ALA A 313 -8.30 -63.52 -23.75
CA ALA A 313 -7.91 -64.80 -24.34
C ALA A 313 -6.88 -64.70 -25.49
N ALA A 314 -6.69 -63.51 -26.08
CA ALA A 314 -5.75 -63.31 -27.19
C ALA A 314 -4.32 -62.90 -26.75
N LEU A 315 -4.12 -62.44 -25.51
CA LEU A 315 -2.84 -61.91 -25.03
C LEU A 315 -1.91 -63.00 -24.44
N ALA A 316 -1.92 -64.21 -25.01
CA ALA A 316 -1.55 -65.45 -24.33
C ALA A 316 -0.07 -65.60 -23.85
N ALA A 317 0.79 -64.59 -23.98
CA ALA A 317 2.12 -64.58 -23.37
C ALA A 317 2.77 -63.19 -23.15
N GLY A 318 2.09 -62.09 -23.49
CA GLY A 318 2.68 -60.74 -23.45
C GLY A 318 2.01 -59.79 -22.47
N THR A 319 2.55 -58.57 -22.38
CA THR A 319 2.05 -57.47 -21.56
C THR A 319 1.49 -56.40 -22.47
N LEU A 320 0.25 -55.99 -22.22
CA LEU A 320 -0.33 -54.79 -22.83
C LEU A 320 -0.03 -53.60 -21.93
N SER A 321 0.63 -52.60 -22.47
CA SER A 321 0.88 -51.30 -21.86
C SER A 321 0.23 -50.21 -22.69
N ALA A 322 -0.05 -49.08 -22.07
CA ALA A 322 -0.58 -47.91 -22.76
C ALA A 322 0.19 -46.68 -22.30
N PHE A 323 0.58 -45.82 -23.24
CA PHE A 323 1.42 -44.65 -22.97
C PHE A 323 0.80 -43.39 -23.55
N VAL A 324 0.99 -42.27 -22.85
CA VAL A 324 0.76 -40.91 -23.33
C VAL A 324 2.09 -40.24 -23.54
N ILE A 325 2.32 -39.73 -24.75
CA ILE A 325 3.47 -38.92 -25.11
C ILE A 325 2.96 -37.50 -25.38
N ILE A 326 3.57 -36.51 -24.74
CA ILE A 326 3.18 -35.11 -24.83
C ILE A 326 4.25 -34.35 -25.62
N ASP A 327 3.82 -33.57 -26.61
CA ASP A 327 4.66 -32.72 -27.45
C ASP A 327 5.84 -33.47 -28.11
N ASN A 328 5.61 -34.75 -28.44
CA ASN A 328 6.62 -35.66 -28.99
C ASN A 328 7.80 -35.95 -28.05
N ASP A 329 7.66 -35.79 -26.73
CA ASP A 329 8.68 -36.20 -25.75
C ASP A 329 8.69 -37.72 -25.56
N GLN A 330 9.34 -38.41 -26.49
CA GLN A 330 9.51 -39.86 -26.48
C GLN A 330 10.41 -40.36 -25.34
N LEU A 331 11.12 -39.48 -24.63
CA LEU A 331 12.01 -39.89 -23.53
C LEU A 331 11.26 -40.07 -22.21
N ASN A 332 10.10 -39.44 -22.05
CA ASN A 332 9.31 -39.47 -20.82
C ASN A 332 7.83 -39.81 -21.08
N PRO A 333 7.52 -40.98 -21.67
CA PRO A 333 6.14 -41.41 -21.83
C PRO A 333 5.48 -41.65 -20.47
N ILE A 334 4.20 -41.27 -20.35
CA ILE A 334 3.41 -41.44 -19.14
C ILE A 334 2.51 -42.66 -19.32
N GLU A 335 2.72 -43.70 -18.51
CA GLU A 335 1.91 -44.93 -18.58
C GLU A 335 0.48 -44.70 -18.08
N LEU A 336 -0.52 -45.18 -18.85
CA LEU A 336 -1.92 -45.20 -18.43
C LEU A 336 -2.18 -46.44 -17.57
N ILE A 337 -3.04 -46.27 -16.56
CA ILE A 337 -3.53 -47.38 -15.75
C ILE A 337 -4.62 -48.10 -16.53
N ILE A 338 -4.30 -49.32 -17.00
CA ILE A 338 -5.24 -50.18 -17.73
C ILE A 338 -6.10 -50.97 -16.73
N ASP A 339 -7.42 -50.90 -16.89
CA ASP A 339 -8.39 -51.75 -16.20
C ASP A 339 -9.10 -52.66 -17.20
N LEU A 340 -8.61 -53.89 -17.32
CA LEU A 340 -9.17 -54.91 -18.20
C LEU A 340 -10.61 -55.32 -17.84
N ASN A 341 -11.07 -55.08 -16.60
CA ASN A 341 -12.44 -55.43 -16.22
C ASN A 341 -13.46 -54.45 -16.79
N THR A 342 -13.08 -53.18 -16.89
CA THR A 342 -13.94 -52.14 -17.44
C THR A 342 -13.69 -51.91 -18.92
N GLY A 343 -12.51 -52.29 -19.43
CA GLY A 343 -12.12 -52.07 -20.82
C GLY A 343 -11.60 -50.66 -21.07
N PHE A 344 -11.12 -49.97 -20.04
CA PHE A 344 -10.63 -48.60 -20.11
C PHE A 344 -9.20 -48.46 -19.58
N ALA A 345 -8.48 -47.46 -20.08
CA ALA A 345 -7.23 -46.99 -19.52
C ALA A 345 -7.35 -45.51 -19.11
N LYS A 346 -6.78 -45.15 -17.96
CA LYS A 346 -6.87 -43.80 -17.40
C LYS A 346 -5.51 -43.25 -16.98
N VAL A 347 -5.30 -41.96 -17.20
CA VAL A 347 -4.22 -41.18 -16.56
C VAL A 347 -4.69 -39.77 -16.21
N GLU A 348 -4.07 -39.20 -15.18
CA GLU A 348 -4.21 -37.80 -14.79
C GLU A 348 -2.82 -37.16 -14.83
N ILE A 349 -2.69 -36.09 -15.61
CA ILE A 349 -1.43 -35.41 -15.88
C ILE A 349 -1.59 -33.96 -15.43
N SER A 350 -0.92 -33.60 -14.34
CA SER A 350 -0.96 -32.24 -13.78
C SER A 350 0.24 -31.41 -14.25
N GLY A 351 0.11 -30.08 -14.19
CA GLY A 351 1.21 -29.16 -14.46
C GLY A 351 1.46 -28.91 -15.95
N LEU A 352 0.49 -29.22 -16.82
CA LEU A 352 0.59 -28.85 -18.23
C LEU A 352 0.31 -27.36 -18.37
N SER A 353 1.15 -26.67 -19.14
CA SER A 353 0.91 -25.28 -19.50
C SER A 353 -0.40 -25.11 -20.27
N SER A 354 -1.08 -23.98 -20.10
CA SER A 354 -2.32 -23.66 -20.84
C SER A 354 -2.07 -23.25 -22.30
N ILE A 355 -1.56 -24.18 -23.09
CA ILE A 355 -1.34 -24.08 -24.55
C ILE A 355 -1.96 -25.28 -25.29
N VAL A 356 -1.86 -25.30 -26.61
CA VAL A 356 -2.18 -26.51 -27.38
C VAL A 356 -1.02 -27.50 -27.29
N HIS A 357 -1.29 -28.69 -26.76
CA HIS A 357 -0.33 -29.78 -26.67
C HIS A 357 -0.62 -30.83 -27.74
N ASN A 358 0.43 -31.43 -28.32
CA ASN A 358 0.28 -32.61 -29.16
C ASN A 358 0.30 -33.86 -28.27
N ILE A 359 -0.81 -34.60 -28.24
CA ILE A 359 -0.98 -35.79 -27.42
C ILE A 359 -0.99 -37.02 -28.32
N VAL A 360 -0.01 -37.89 -28.10
CA VAL A 360 0.04 -39.21 -28.74
C VAL A 360 -0.26 -40.28 -27.69
N ILE A 361 -1.23 -41.15 -27.98
CA ILE A 361 -1.56 -42.29 -27.13
C ILE A 361 -1.26 -43.57 -27.89
N GLU A 362 -0.47 -44.44 -27.28
CA GLU A 362 -0.03 -45.71 -27.88
C GLU A 362 -0.45 -46.87 -26.99
N PHE A 363 -1.00 -47.91 -27.61
CA PHE A 363 -1.13 -49.22 -26.98
C PHE A 363 -0.01 -50.11 -27.50
N GLU A 364 0.89 -50.50 -26.60
CA GLU A 364 2.05 -51.32 -26.88
C GLU A 364 1.83 -52.72 -26.31
N TYR A 365 2.09 -53.74 -27.12
CA TYR A 365 2.16 -55.13 -26.67
C TYR A 365 3.60 -55.61 -26.70
N THR A 366 4.08 -56.09 -25.56
CA THR A 366 5.43 -56.61 -25.40
C THR A 366 5.40 -58.09 -25.06
N ASP A 367 6.11 -58.89 -25.85
CA ASP A 367 6.30 -60.33 -25.62
C ASP A 367 7.81 -60.70 -25.64
N ALA A 368 8.12 -61.97 -25.87
CA ALA A 368 9.50 -62.46 -25.91
C ALA A 368 10.29 -62.01 -27.15
N GLU A 369 9.61 -61.58 -28.21
CA GLU A 369 10.22 -61.18 -29.48
C GLU A 369 10.40 -59.65 -29.57
N GLY A 370 9.62 -58.88 -28.80
CA GLY A 370 9.83 -57.44 -28.65
C GLY A 370 8.55 -56.68 -28.32
N SER A 371 8.58 -55.38 -28.56
CA SER A 371 7.41 -54.49 -28.47
C SER A 371 6.75 -54.31 -29.84
N LEU A 372 5.44 -54.14 -29.84
CA LEU A 372 4.60 -53.93 -31.01
C LEU A 372 3.53 -52.87 -30.70
N ILE A 373 3.45 -51.82 -31.52
CA ILE A 373 2.36 -50.84 -31.37
C ILE A 373 1.11 -51.39 -32.05
N LEU A 374 0.05 -51.58 -31.26
CA LEU A 374 -1.21 -52.16 -31.71
C LEU A 374 -2.19 -51.09 -32.22
N ALA A 375 -2.14 -49.92 -31.60
CA ALA A 375 -3.03 -48.81 -31.91
C ALA A 375 -2.39 -47.50 -31.48
N GLN A 376 -2.57 -46.45 -32.28
CA GLN A 376 -2.06 -45.12 -31.99
C GLN A 376 -3.13 -44.07 -32.25
N LEU A 377 -3.26 -43.09 -31.36
CA LEU A 377 -3.99 -41.85 -31.59
C LEU A 377 -2.99 -40.69 -31.52
N ASN A 378 -3.07 -39.77 -32.47
CA ASN A 378 -2.38 -38.49 -32.41
C ASN A 378 -3.42 -37.37 -32.51
N THR A 379 -3.51 -36.53 -31.48
CA THR A 379 -4.46 -35.42 -31.42
C THR A 379 -3.81 -34.20 -30.80
N ASP A 380 -4.12 -33.02 -31.33
CA ASP A 380 -3.84 -31.77 -30.64
C ASP A 380 -4.93 -31.51 -29.61
N LEU A 381 -4.55 -31.11 -28.41
CA LEU A 381 -5.44 -30.80 -27.32
C LEU A 381 -5.19 -29.39 -26.81
N ASP A 382 -6.22 -28.55 -26.91
CA ASP A 382 -6.19 -27.18 -26.41
C ASP A 382 -6.42 -27.16 -24.90
N MET A 383 -5.35 -26.92 -24.14
CA MET A 383 -5.38 -26.80 -22.68
C MET A 383 -5.61 -25.36 -22.20
N THR A 384 -6.00 -24.42 -23.07
CA THR A 384 -6.34 -23.04 -22.64
C THR A 384 -7.59 -22.95 -21.77
N LEU A 385 -8.37 -24.04 -21.69
CA LEU A 385 -9.48 -24.19 -20.77
C LEU A 385 -9.03 -25.02 -19.57
N ASP A 386 -9.16 -24.46 -18.36
CA ASP A 386 -8.76 -25.14 -17.13
C ASP A 386 -9.43 -26.52 -17.00
N GLY A 387 -8.62 -27.56 -16.81
CA GLY A 387 -9.08 -28.91 -16.51
C GLY A 387 -9.72 -29.61 -17.71
N VAL A 388 -8.91 -30.10 -18.64
CA VAL A 388 -9.41 -30.84 -19.80
C VAL A 388 -9.58 -32.32 -19.46
N SER A 389 -10.81 -32.81 -19.53
CA SER A 389 -11.08 -34.25 -19.51
C SER A 389 -11.49 -34.72 -20.90
N ILE A 390 -10.72 -35.66 -21.45
CA ILE A 390 -11.03 -36.30 -22.74
C ILE A 390 -11.45 -37.75 -22.53
N ASN A 391 -12.57 -38.10 -23.17
CA ASN A 391 -13.02 -39.48 -23.29
C ASN A 391 -12.80 -39.91 -24.74
N ILE A 392 -11.90 -40.87 -24.94
CA ILE A 392 -11.48 -41.33 -26.25
C ILE A 392 -12.13 -42.69 -26.51
N ASN A 393 -12.88 -42.77 -27.60
CA ASN A 393 -13.48 -44.02 -28.02
C ASN A 393 -12.49 -44.81 -28.86
N ARG A 394 -12.60 -46.14 -28.85
CA ARG A 394 -11.76 -47.02 -29.68
C ARG A 394 -11.70 -46.58 -31.15
N ILE A 395 -12.80 -46.09 -31.73
CA ILE A 395 -12.86 -45.68 -33.15
C ILE A 395 -11.91 -44.53 -33.51
N ASN A 396 -11.37 -43.82 -32.51
CA ASN A 396 -10.44 -42.73 -32.74
C ASN A 396 -9.00 -43.21 -33.02
N PHE A 397 -8.67 -44.45 -32.66
CA PHE A 397 -7.33 -44.98 -32.86
C PHE A 397 -7.12 -45.43 -34.31
N ASN A 398 -5.91 -45.20 -34.82
CA ASN A 398 -5.39 -45.90 -35.98
C ASN A 398 -4.90 -47.29 -35.55
N ASP A 399 -5.68 -48.31 -35.88
CA ASP A 399 -5.37 -49.72 -35.65
C ASP A 399 -4.97 -50.47 -36.94
N ASN A 400 -4.62 -49.73 -38.00
CA ASN A 400 -4.09 -50.26 -39.27
C ASN A 400 -2.55 -50.24 -39.31
N LEU A 401 -1.91 -50.32 -38.15
CA LEU A 401 -0.45 -50.43 -38.04
C LEU A 401 -0.05 -51.85 -38.45
N ASP A 402 0.93 -51.95 -39.34
CA ASP A 402 1.38 -53.18 -40.01
C ASP A 402 2.92 -53.11 -40.06
N ASP A 403 3.58 -53.84 -39.16
CA ASP A 403 5.04 -53.74 -38.94
C ASP A 403 5.83 -54.54 -39.98
N ASP A 404 5.28 -55.66 -40.46
CA ASP A 404 5.92 -56.57 -41.42
C ASP A 404 5.56 -56.27 -42.90
N ALA A 405 4.56 -55.41 -43.10
CA ALA A 405 4.02 -54.93 -44.37
C ALA A 405 3.33 -56.02 -45.23
N ASP A 406 2.70 -57.03 -44.60
CA ASP A 406 1.95 -58.08 -45.29
C ASP A 406 0.51 -57.68 -45.69
N GLY A 407 0.03 -56.54 -45.17
CA GLY A 407 -1.29 -55.97 -45.43
C GLY A 407 -2.36 -56.35 -44.40
N ILE A 408 -2.00 -57.03 -43.32
CA ILE A 408 -2.83 -57.28 -42.14
C ILE A 408 -2.29 -56.43 -40.99
N SER A 409 -3.17 -55.83 -40.18
CA SER A 409 -2.67 -55.01 -39.08
C SER A 409 -2.19 -55.86 -37.91
N ASN A 410 -1.16 -55.38 -37.21
CA ASN A 410 -0.61 -55.90 -35.96
C ASN A 410 -1.70 -56.39 -34.99
N LEU A 411 -2.74 -55.57 -34.81
CA LEU A 411 -3.89 -55.88 -33.97
C LEU A 411 -4.69 -57.09 -34.49
N ALA A 412 -5.00 -57.11 -35.79
CA ALA A 412 -5.78 -58.19 -36.38
C ALA A 412 -5.01 -59.52 -36.37
N GLU A 413 -3.71 -59.47 -36.61
CA GLU A 413 -2.80 -60.62 -36.56
C GLU A 413 -2.67 -61.20 -35.16
N LEU A 414 -2.44 -60.34 -34.16
CA LEU A 414 -2.38 -60.76 -32.76
C LEU A 414 -3.70 -61.44 -32.32
N LEU A 415 -4.85 -60.93 -32.78
CA LEU A 415 -6.17 -61.53 -32.51
C LEU A 415 -6.39 -62.85 -33.27
N ALA A 416 -5.79 -63.02 -34.44
CA ALA A 416 -5.86 -64.23 -35.25
C ALA A 416 -4.82 -65.29 -34.82
N GLY A 417 -3.81 -64.89 -34.05
CA GLY A 417 -2.65 -65.70 -33.70
C GLY A 417 -1.67 -65.91 -34.86
N SER A 418 -1.62 -64.98 -35.83
CA SER A 418 -0.52 -64.89 -36.81
C SER A 418 0.64 -64.06 -36.24
N ASP A 419 1.73 -63.94 -37.01
CA ASP A 419 2.97 -63.30 -36.59
C ASP A 419 2.98 -61.85 -37.07
N PRO A 420 2.84 -60.85 -36.19
CA PRO A 420 2.72 -59.44 -36.58
C PRO A 420 4.07 -58.73 -36.88
N ARG A 421 5.14 -59.47 -37.22
CA ARG A 421 6.52 -58.97 -37.30
C ARG A 421 7.34 -59.46 -38.49
#